data_AF-K1SMQ7-F1
#
_entry.id   AF-K1SMQ7-F1
#
_cell.length_a   1.000
_cell.length_b   1.000
_cell.length_c   1.000
_cell.angle_alpha   90.00
_cell.angle_beta   90.00
_cell.angle_gamma   90.00
#
_symmetry.space_group_name_H-M   'P 1'
#
loop_
_entity.id
_entity.type
_entity.pdbx_description
1 polymer ?
#
loop_
_entity_poly.entity_id
_entity_poly.type
_entity_poly.pdbx_seq_one_letter_code
_entity_poly.pdbx_strand_id
1 'polypeptide(L)'
;MYPFAARTALRRRQKHRAWALRLCGAAVLCLAAGLILRDTVFRGGQPEAPVTTAESTEQPSPTPIAITPRAATVDVLAAAESADSDVHSSPAPHPSPDAAQAADILPQYQELYAQNPDLAGWLCINGTNINYPVVQADNSYYLRRGFDRLYSTAGTLFLDERCRLATPNAAGTANALIYGHNTASGSMFSQLLNYADKAFTPPTLP
;
A
#
# COMPACT_ATOMS: atom_id res chain seq x y z
N MET A 1 -10.25 5.26 20.67
CA MET A 1 -9.36 6.12 19.87
C MET A 1 -8.82 5.28 18.72
N TYR A 2 -9.28 5.52 17.49
CA TYR A 2 -8.80 4.76 16.33
C TYR A 2 -7.27 4.93 16.22
N PRO A 3 -6.47 3.86 16.12
CA PRO A 3 -5.02 3.94 16.20
C PRO A 3 -4.40 4.43 14.88
N PHE A 4 -4.83 5.60 14.43
CA PHE A 4 -4.33 6.25 13.23
C PHE A 4 -3.06 7.04 13.53
N ALA A 5 -3.02 7.77 14.65
CA ALA A 5 -1.87 8.58 15.07
C ALA A 5 -0.58 7.77 15.24
N ALA A 6 -0.69 6.50 15.68
CA ALA A 6 0.46 5.63 15.87
C ALA A 6 1.15 5.23 14.55
N ARG A 7 0.36 5.05 13.47
CA ARG A 7 0.89 4.63 12.16
C ARG A 7 1.48 5.80 11.37
N THR A 8 0.92 7.01 11.52
CA THR A 8 1.46 8.22 10.87
C THR A 8 2.76 8.71 11.51
N ALA A 9 2.91 8.60 12.85
CA ALA A 9 4.12 9.00 13.56
C ALA A 9 5.36 8.16 13.19
N LEU A 10 5.18 6.84 13.01
CA LEU A 10 6.25 5.95 12.54
C LEU A 10 6.78 6.36 11.15
N ARG A 11 5.90 6.92 10.30
CA ARG A 11 6.21 7.31 8.92
C ARG A 11 7.05 8.57 8.82
N ARG A 12 6.89 9.55 9.73
CA ARG A 12 7.80 10.73 9.79
C ARG A 12 9.23 10.29 10.12
N ARG A 13 9.41 9.38 11.09
CA ARG A 13 10.73 8.88 11.50
C ARG A 13 11.41 8.03 10.41
N GLN A 14 10.65 7.23 9.66
CA GLN A 14 11.20 6.42 8.56
C GLN A 14 11.69 7.26 7.37
N LYS A 15 10.97 8.33 6.98
CA LYS A 15 11.39 9.20 5.87
C LYS A 15 12.74 9.88 6.14
N HIS A 16 12.97 10.34 7.38
CA HIS A 16 14.27 10.92 7.76
C HIS A 16 15.41 9.90 7.74
N ARG A 17 15.16 8.65 8.17
CA ARG A 17 16.16 7.56 8.12
C ARG A 17 16.50 7.16 6.68
N ALA A 18 15.50 7.08 5.80
CA ALA A 18 15.71 6.78 4.39
C ALA A 18 16.48 7.90 3.65
N TRP A 19 16.18 9.17 3.97
CA TRP A 19 16.92 10.31 3.42
C TRP A 19 18.38 10.35 3.91
N ALA A 20 18.62 10.09 5.20
CA ALA A 20 19.97 10.00 5.76
C ALA A 20 20.80 8.87 5.13
N LEU A 21 20.21 7.69 4.92
CA LEU A 21 20.91 6.56 4.26
C LEU A 21 21.27 6.87 2.80
N ARG A 22 20.40 7.58 2.07
CA ARG A 22 20.69 8.03 0.69
C ARG A 22 21.82 9.05 0.62
N LEU A 23 21.89 9.99 1.58
CA LEU A 23 22.98 10.95 1.69
C LEU A 23 24.32 10.28 2.02
N CYS A 24 24.34 9.33 2.96
CA CYS A 24 25.56 8.58 3.28
C CYS A 24 26.07 7.77 2.07
N GLY A 25 25.17 7.06 1.36
CA GLY A 25 25.53 6.31 0.16
C GLY A 25 26.14 7.17 -0.95
N ALA A 26 25.56 8.36 -1.19
CA ALA A 26 26.09 9.31 -2.17
C ALA A 26 27.48 9.85 -1.76
N ALA A 27 27.69 10.16 -0.48
CA ALA A 27 28.99 10.64 0.00
C ALA A 27 30.11 9.60 -0.14
N VAL A 28 29.81 8.31 0.13
CA VAL A 28 30.78 7.21 -0.07
C VAL A 28 31.14 7.03 -1.54
N LEU A 29 30.16 7.10 -2.45
CA LEU A 29 30.40 7.04 -3.89
C LEU A 29 31.29 8.21 -4.38
N CYS A 30 31.03 9.43 -3.91
CA CYS A 30 31.85 10.59 -4.26
C CYS A 30 33.29 10.46 -3.74
N LEU A 31 33.49 9.96 -2.51
CA LEU A 31 34.83 9.71 -1.97
C LEU A 31 35.58 8.63 -2.76
N ALA A 32 34.92 7.53 -3.12
CA ALA A 32 35.51 6.48 -3.93
C ALA A 32 35.90 6.97 -5.34
N ALA A 33 35.01 7.73 -6.00
CA ALA A 33 35.30 8.34 -7.30
C ALA A 33 36.48 9.33 -7.22
N GLY A 34 36.57 10.11 -6.13
CA GLY A 34 37.70 10.99 -5.88
C GLY A 34 39.03 10.24 -5.68
N LEU A 35 39.01 9.09 -4.99
CA LEU A 35 40.21 8.24 -4.83
C LEU A 35 40.65 7.61 -6.16
N ILE A 36 39.71 7.13 -6.98
CA ILE A 36 40.00 6.59 -8.33
C ILE A 36 40.56 7.69 -9.24
N LEU A 37 40.01 8.90 -9.20
CA LEU A 37 40.53 10.02 -9.98
C LEU A 37 41.94 10.43 -9.51
N ARG A 38 42.23 10.36 -8.21
CA ARG A 38 43.59 10.58 -7.70
C ARG A 38 44.56 9.50 -8.15
N ASP A 39 44.17 8.23 -8.11
CA ASP A 39 45.03 7.11 -8.50
C ASP A 39 45.35 7.11 -10.01
N THR A 40 44.37 7.49 -10.84
CA THR A 40 44.54 7.63 -12.29
C THR A 40 45.38 8.84 -12.69
N VAL A 41 45.29 9.96 -11.97
CA VAL A 41 46.10 11.17 -12.24
C VAL A 41 47.54 11.03 -11.72
N PHE A 42 47.78 10.20 -10.68
CA PHE A 42 49.12 10.00 -10.12
C PHE A 42 49.94 8.88 -10.80
N ARG A 43 49.32 7.98 -11.56
CA ARG A 43 50.01 7.02 -12.45
C ARG A 43 50.33 7.61 -13.83
N GLY A 44 50.77 8.85 -13.86
CA GLY A 44 51.41 9.42 -15.04
C GLY A 44 52.81 8.85 -15.23
N GLY A 45 52.93 7.74 -15.98
CA GLY A 45 54.22 7.31 -16.51
C GLY A 45 54.38 5.80 -16.73
N GLN A 46 53.80 5.27 -17.80
CA GLN A 46 54.56 4.63 -18.90
C GLN A 46 53.62 3.93 -19.90
N PRO A 47 53.75 4.21 -21.21
CA PRO A 47 53.18 3.41 -22.28
C PRO A 47 54.22 2.38 -22.79
N GLU A 48 53.79 1.15 -23.04
CA GLU A 48 54.44 0.27 -24.03
C GLU A 48 53.38 -0.49 -24.84
N ALA A 49 53.75 -0.75 -26.08
CA ALA A 49 52.91 -0.82 -27.27
C ALA A 49 52.50 -2.27 -27.65
N PRO A 50 51.73 -2.48 -28.75
CA PRO A 50 50.92 -3.67 -28.99
C PRO A 50 51.72 -4.81 -29.62
N VAL A 51 51.26 -6.05 -29.41
CA VAL A 51 51.77 -7.20 -30.18
C VAL A 51 50.59 -8.06 -30.68
N THR A 52 50.31 -7.84 -31.96
CA THR A 52 50.14 -8.84 -33.03
C THR A 52 49.04 -9.91 -32.92
N THR A 53 48.08 -9.75 -33.84
CA THR A 53 47.23 -10.75 -34.50
C THR A 53 47.93 -12.09 -34.80
N ALA A 54 47.29 -13.21 -34.44
CA ALA A 54 47.36 -14.45 -35.20
C ALA A 54 46.04 -15.22 -35.07
N GLU A 55 45.39 -15.36 -36.21
CA GLU A 55 44.22 -16.17 -36.53
C GLU A 55 44.66 -17.57 -36.99
N SER A 56 43.72 -18.53 -37.04
CA SER A 56 43.82 -19.89 -37.60
C SER A 56 44.42 -20.95 -36.64
N THR A 57 43.90 -22.18 -36.43
CA THR A 57 43.28 -23.14 -37.36
C THR A 57 42.60 -24.27 -36.53
N GLU A 58 41.33 -24.55 -36.83
CA GLU A 58 40.77 -25.91 -37.09
C GLU A 58 40.52 -26.96 -35.97
N GLN A 59 39.35 -27.60 -36.17
CA GLN A 59 38.65 -28.67 -35.45
C GLN A 59 38.92 -30.01 -36.19
N PRO A 60 38.95 -31.20 -35.56
CA PRO A 60 37.77 -32.08 -35.63
C PRO A 60 37.49 -32.98 -34.40
N SER A 61 36.20 -33.30 -34.25
CA SER A 61 35.51 -34.27 -33.36
C SER A 61 35.92 -35.75 -33.65
N PRO A 62 35.38 -36.86 -33.03
CA PRO A 62 33.96 -37.12 -32.69
C PRO A 62 33.57 -38.09 -31.51
N THR A 63 32.53 -37.72 -30.75
CA THR A 63 31.32 -38.53 -30.34
C THR A 63 31.46 -39.81 -29.44
N PRO A 64 30.36 -40.52 -29.04
CA PRO A 64 29.53 -40.23 -27.84
C PRO A 64 29.16 -41.51 -27.02
N ILE A 65 29.03 -41.49 -25.67
CA ILE A 65 28.37 -42.62 -24.96
C ILE A 65 27.54 -42.13 -23.75
N ALA A 66 26.30 -42.61 -23.71
CA ALA A 66 25.22 -42.38 -22.75
C ALA A 66 25.30 -43.28 -21.49
N ILE A 67 24.78 -42.80 -20.33
CA ILE A 67 24.21 -43.62 -19.24
C ILE A 67 23.04 -42.85 -18.56
N THR A 68 22.07 -43.63 -18.08
CA THR A 68 20.61 -43.44 -17.93
C THR A 68 20.17 -42.95 -16.50
N PRO A 69 18.92 -43.15 -15.98
CA PRO A 69 17.95 -42.08 -15.65
C PRO A 69 17.55 -41.93 -14.15
N ARG A 70 16.59 -41.01 -13.92
CA ARG A 70 15.46 -41.05 -12.93
C ARG A 70 15.70 -40.58 -11.48
N ALA A 71 15.16 -39.40 -11.18
CA ALA A 71 14.35 -39.07 -10.00
C ALA A 71 13.68 -37.69 -10.26
N ALA A 72 12.40 -37.60 -10.59
CA ALA A 72 11.32 -37.49 -9.59
C ALA A 72 11.61 -36.49 -8.46
N THR A 73 11.83 -35.21 -8.82
CA THR A 73 11.55 -34.07 -7.93
C THR A 73 10.79 -33.03 -8.75
N VAL A 74 9.46 -33.14 -8.74
CA VAL A 74 8.60 -32.26 -7.95
C VAL A 74 8.26 -31.00 -8.76
N ASP A 75 7.25 -31.18 -9.61
CA ASP A 75 6.35 -30.17 -10.19
C ASP A 75 5.62 -29.35 -9.09
N VAL A 76 6.35 -28.72 -8.15
CA VAL A 76 5.74 -27.88 -7.10
C VAL A 76 6.26 -26.43 -7.14
N LEU A 77 7.17 -26.08 -8.05
CA LEU A 77 7.59 -24.68 -8.20
C LEU A 77 6.80 -23.89 -9.26
N ALA A 78 6.15 -24.55 -10.22
CA ALA A 78 5.47 -23.85 -11.33
C ALA A 78 3.99 -23.48 -11.05
N ALA A 79 3.36 -24.04 -10.00
CA ALA A 79 1.96 -23.77 -9.68
C ALA A 79 1.75 -22.63 -8.65
N ALA A 80 2.81 -22.17 -7.98
CA ALA A 80 2.73 -21.08 -7.01
C ALA A 80 2.87 -19.67 -7.64
N GLU A 81 3.38 -19.57 -8.87
CA GLU A 81 3.61 -18.27 -9.54
C GLU A 81 2.41 -17.76 -10.36
N SER A 82 1.38 -18.58 -10.58
CA SER A 82 0.20 -18.17 -11.38
C SER A 82 -0.93 -17.48 -10.58
N ALA A 83 -0.81 -17.37 -9.25
CA ALA A 83 -1.85 -16.77 -8.40
C ALA A 83 -1.53 -15.36 -7.86
N ASP A 84 -0.32 -14.83 -8.09
CA ASP A 84 0.13 -13.56 -7.49
C ASP A 84 0.19 -12.37 -8.46
N SER A 85 -0.28 -12.54 -9.71
CA SER A 85 -0.22 -11.48 -10.73
C SER A 85 -1.46 -10.58 -10.82
N ASP A 86 -2.59 -10.94 -10.21
CA ASP A 86 -3.84 -10.17 -10.34
C ASP A 86 -4.10 -9.16 -9.20
N VAL A 87 -3.20 -9.04 -8.22
CA VAL A 87 -3.41 -8.13 -7.06
C VAL A 87 -2.71 -6.77 -7.23
N HIS A 88 -1.99 -6.53 -8.35
CA HIS A 88 -1.39 -5.23 -8.65
C HIS A 88 -2.25 -4.32 -9.54
N SER A 89 -3.57 -4.42 -9.47
CA SER A 89 -4.40 -3.30 -9.91
C SER A 89 -4.40 -2.23 -8.81
N SER A 90 -3.45 -1.30 -8.90
CA SER A 90 -3.70 0.06 -8.40
C SER A 90 -4.90 0.57 -9.22
N PRO A 91 -6.08 0.77 -8.62
CA PRO A 91 -7.19 1.32 -9.36
C PRO A 91 -6.79 2.69 -9.90
N ALA A 92 -7.32 3.02 -11.07
CA ALA A 92 -7.26 4.37 -11.62
C ALA A 92 -7.70 5.39 -10.55
N PRO A 93 -7.28 6.67 -10.65
CA PRO A 93 -7.74 7.71 -9.74
C PRO A 93 -9.27 7.67 -9.67
N HIS A 94 -9.81 7.28 -8.51
CA HIS A 94 -11.24 7.32 -8.28
C HIS A 94 -11.70 8.76 -8.45
N PRO A 95 -12.86 9.02 -9.06
CA PRO A 95 -13.45 10.34 -9.04
C PRO A 95 -13.66 10.70 -7.57
N SER A 96 -12.79 11.59 -7.06
CA SER A 96 -12.94 12.14 -5.72
C SER A 96 -14.33 12.78 -5.60
N PRO A 97 -14.89 12.82 -4.38
CA PRO A 97 -16.08 13.63 -4.13
C PRO A 97 -15.84 15.04 -4.69
N ASP A 98 -16.83 15.51 -5.46
CA ASP A 98 -16.91 16.85 -6.02
C ASP A 98 -16.28 17.92 -5.11
N ALA A 99 -15.49 18.83 -5.67
CA ALA A 99 -14.84 19.91 -4.91
C ALA A 99 -15.85 20.76 -4.08
N ALA A 100 -17.14 20.68 -4.40
CA ALA A 100 -18.23 21.26 -3.64
C ALA A 100 -18.38 20.71 -2.20
N GLN A 101 -17.94 19.48 -1.90
CA GLN A 101 -18.03 18.92 -0.54
C GLN A 101 -16.99 19.50 0.43
N ALA A 102 -15.87 20.05 -0.06
CA ALA A 102 -14.80 20.58 0.79
C ALA A 102 -15.23 21.82 1.61
N ALA A 103 -16.22 22.57 1.12
CA ALA A 103 -16.72 23.78 1.78
C ALA A 103 -17.64 23.50 2.99
N ASP A 104 -18.15 22.27 3.13
CA ASP A 104 -19.17 21.90 4.11
C ASP A 104 -18.63 20.97 5.21
N ILE A 105 -17.30 20.87 5.32
CA ILE A 105 -16.63 19.99 6.28
C ILE A 105 -16.50 20.68 7.63
N LEU A 106 -16.99 20.00 8.67
CA LEU A 106 -16.85 20.46 10.05
C LEU A 106 -15.38 20.69 10.42
N PRO A 107 -15.04 21.77 11.15
CA PRO A 107 -13.65 22.12 11.47
C PRO A 107 -12.83 20.97 12.06
N GLN A 108 -13.44 20.16 12.94
CA GLN A 108 -12.78 19.01 13.57
C GLN A 108 -12.35 17.89 12.59
N TYR A 109 -12.88 17.88 11.36
CA TYR A 109 -12.58 16.86 10.35
C TYR A 109 -11.73 17.38 9.20
N GLN A 110 -11.38 18.68 9.17
CA GLN A 110 -10.59 19.27 8.09
C GLN A 110 -9.22 18.61 7.92
N GLU A 111 -8.50 18.35 9.01
CA GLU A 111 -7.20 17.68 8.95
C GLU A 111 -7.30 16.23 8.46
N LEU A 112 -8.40 15.54 8.78
CA LEU A 112 -8.63 14.17 8.32
C LEU A 112 -9.02 14.16 6.83
N TYR A 113 -9.85 15.10 6.41
CA TYR A 113 -10.21 15.27 5.00
C TYR A 113 -8.99 15.60 4.14
N ALA A 114 -8.09 16.48 4.62
CA ALA A 114 -6.85 16.78 3.93
C ALA A 114 -5.94 15.55 3.73
N GLN A 115 -6.06 14.55 4.60
CA GLN A 115 -5.31 13.28 4.46
C GLN A 115 -5.98 12.30 3.51
N ASN A 116 -7.32 12.30 3.49
CA ASN A 116 -8.09 11.49 2.55
C ASN A 116 -9.38 12.23 2.15
N PRO A 117 -9.45 12.81 0.94
CA PRO A 117 -10.63 13.55 0.48
C PRO A 117 -11.85 12.67 0.22
N ASP A 118 -11.71 11.34 0.31
CA ASP A 118 -12.83 10.41 0.22
C ASP A 118 -13.58 10.32 1.57
N LEU A 119 -13.17 11.08 2.60
CA LEU A 119 -13.87 11.12 3.89
C LEU A 119 -15.30 11.67 3.72
N ALA A 120 -16.27 10.82 4.00
CA ALA A 120 -17.70 11.14 3.98
C ALA A 120 -18.22 11.52 5.36
N GLY A 121 -17.60 11.04 6.44
CA GLY A 121 -18.01 11.39 7.80
C GLY A 121 -17.43 10.48 8.87
N TRP A 122 -18.12 10.40 10.00
CA TRP A 122 -17.69 9.62 11.16
C TRP A 122 -18.87 8.86 11.75
N LEU A 123 -18.69 7.56 12.03
CA LEU A 123 -19.71 6.72 12.65
C LEU A 123 -19.27 6.34 14.06
N CYS A 124 -20.10 6.69 15.04
CA CYS A 124 -19.94 6.29 16.43
C CYS A 124 -21.25 5.69 16.95
N ILE A 125 -21.17 4.50 17.55
CA ILE A 125 -22.32 3.84 18.18
C ILE A 125 -21.97 3.58 19.64
N ASN A 126 -22.65 4.26 20.55
CA ASN A 126 -22.41 4.15 21.98
C ASN A 126 -22.67 2.73 22.49
N GLY A 127 -21.87 2.29 23.47
CA GLY A 127 -21.89 0.92 23.97
C GLY A 127 -21.32 -0.12 23.03
N THR A 128 -20.73 0.31 21.91
CA THR A 128 -19.92 -0.55 21.05
C THR A 128 -18.52 0.04 20.89
N ASN A 129 -17.62 -0.72 20.28
CA ASN A 129 -16.30 -0.24 19.84
C ASN A 129 -16.35 0.44 18.46
N ILE A 130 -17.54 0.62 17.87
CA ILE A 130 -17.73 1.26 16.58
C ILE A 130 -17.56 2.76 16.76
N ASN A 131 -16.38 3.23 16.37
CA ASN A 131 -15.98 4.63 16.43
C ASN A 131 -14.90 4.86 15.36
N TYR A 132 -15.35 5.08 14.13
CA TYR A 132 -14.53 4.96 12.94
C TYR A 132 -14.86 6.02 11.86
N PRO A 133 -13.87 6.41 11.03
CA PRO A 133 -14.14 7.24 9.85
C PRO A 133 -14.94 6.43 8.82
N VAL A 134 -15.83 7.14 8.11
CA VAL A 134 -16.57 6.61 6.97
C VAL A 134 -16.06 7.33 5.72
N VAL A 135 -15.68 6.56 4.71
CA VAL A 135 -15.21 7.06 3.40
C VAL A 135 -16.22 6.74 2.30
N GLN A 136 -16.10 7.35 1.13
CA GLN A 136 -16.94 7.05 -0.02
C GLN A 136 -16.09 6.96 -1.28
N ALA A 137 -16.24 5.85 -1.98
CA ALA A 137 -15.65 5.55 -3.29
C ALA A 137 -16.47 4.42 -3.91
N ASP A 138 -15.96 3.81 -4.98
CA ASP A 138 -16.54 2.56 -5.50
C ASP A 138 -16.63 1.50 -4.40
N ASN A 139 -17.70 0.71 -4.41
CA ASN A 139 -18.03 -0.24 -3.34
C ASN A 139 -16.97 -1.34 -3.09
N SER A 140 -15.96 -1.46 -3.94
CA SER A 140 -14.85 -2.41 -3.81
C SER A 140 -13.57 -1.81 -3.22
N TYR A 141 -13.38 -0.49 -3.32
CA TYR A 141 -12.07 0.14 -3.10
C TYR A 141 -11.60 0.03 -1.64
N TYR A 142 -12.49 0.33 -0.70
CA TYR A 142 -12.18 0.33 0.73
C TYR A 142 -12.40 -1.01 1.43
N LEU A 143 -12.77 -2.06 0.70
CA LEU A 143 -12.88 -3.41 1.25
C LEU A 143 -11.54 -3.92 1.79
N ARG A 144 -10.42 -3.64 1.12
CA ARG A 144 -9.08 -4.07 1.57
C ARG A 144 -8.12 -2.91 1.77
N ARG A 145 -8.65 -1.71 2.02
CA ARG A 145 -7.84 -0.50 2.23
C ARG A 145 -8.21 0.21 3.52
N GLY A 146 -7.18 0.65 4.23
CA GLY A 146 -7.31 1.56 5.36
C GLY A 146 -7.66 2.98 4.92
N PHE A 147 -7.95 3.84 5.89
CA PHE A 147 -8.23 5.26 5.65
C PHE A 147 -7.05 5.97 4.96
N ASP A 148 -5.83 5.48 5.17
CA ASP A 148 -4.59 5.93 4.52
C ASP A 148 -4.44 5.40 3.08
N ARG A 149 -5.46 4.71 2.54
CA ARG A 149 -5.52 4.07 1.21
C ARG A 149 -4.52 2.91 1.03
N LEU A 150 -3.85 2.49 2.11
CA LEU A 150 -2.93 1.36 2.12
C LEU A 150 -3.68 0.05 2.38
N TYR A 151 -3.08 -1.07 1.99
CA TYR A 151 -3.67 -2.39 2.22
C TYR A 151 -3.98 -2.63 3.71
N SER A 152 -5.19 -3.10 3.98
CA SER A 152 -5.67 -3.46 5.31
C SER A 152 -6.67 -4.58 5.20
N THR A 153 -6.43 -5.70 5.87
CA THR A 153 -7.38 -6.83 5.91
C THR A 153 -8.73 -6.45 6.54
N ALA A 154 -8.72 -5.51 7.48
CA ALA A 154 -9.94 -5.01 8.12
C ALA A 154 -10.70 -3.99 7.24
N GLY A 155 -10.04 -3.41 6.22
CA GLY A 155 -10.61 -2.32 5.41
C GLY A 155 -10.88 -1.03 6.19
N THR A 156 -11.81 -0.23 5.68
CA THR A 156 -12.37 0.98 6.28
C THR A 156 -13.89 0.95 6.11
N LEU A 157 -14.66 1.60 6.98
CA LEU A 157 -16.11 1.71 6.75
C LEU A 157 -16.33 2.61 5.55
N PHE A 158 -17.22 2.23 4.65
CA PHE A 158 -17.51 3.02 3.46
C PHE A 158 -19.01 3.16 3.20
N LEU A 159 -19.41 4.35 2.78
CA LEU A 159 -20.75 4.67 2.31
C LEU A 159 -20.93 4.11 0.90
N ASP A 160 -22.11 3.57 0.60
CA ASP A 160 -22.45 3.09 -0.73
C ASP A 160 -22.22 4.17 -1.80
N GLU A 161 -21.64 3.79 -2.93
CA GLU A 161 -21.31 4.68 -4.05
C GLU A 161 -22.53 5.43 -4.62
N ARG A 162 -23.75 4.92 -4.43
CA ARG A 162 -25.00 5.52 -4.92
C ARG A 162 -25.64 6.46 -3.90
N CYS A 163 -25.18 6.44 -2.66
CA CYS A 163 -25.65 7.36 -1.64
C CYS A 163 -25.08 8.76 -1.86
N ARG A 164 -25.87 9.78 -1.58
CA ARG A 164 -25.42 11.18 -1.57
C ARG A 164 -25.62 11.75 -0.18
N LEU A 165 -24.59 12.40 0.34
CA LEU A 165 -24.71 13.18 1.56
C LEU A 165 -25.57 14.42 1.28
N ALA A 166 -26.34 14.83 2.28
CA ALA A 166 -27.08 16.09 2.20
C ALA A 166 -26.07 17.25 2.11
N THR A 167 -26.38 18.21 1.26
CA THR A 167 -25.63 19.47 1.13
C THR A 167 -26.62 20.62 1.37
N PRO A 168 -26.15 21.87 1.56
CA PRO A 168 -27.04 22.99 1.82
C PRO A 168 -28.01 23.25 0.65
N ASN A 169 -27.66 22.79 -0.55
CA ASN A 169 -28.39 23.02 -1.79
C ASN A 169 -29.12 21.78 -2.33
N ALA A 170 -28.93 20.60 -1.73
CA ALA A 170 -29.54 19.36 -2.21
C ALA A 170 -29.78 18.36 -1.08
N ALA A 171 -30.97 17.75 -1.09
CA ALA A 171 -31.30 16.67 -0.18
C ALA A 171 -30.40 15.45 -0.42
N GLY A 172 -29.95 14.84 0.67
CA GLY A 172 -29.21 13.59 0.65
C GLY A 172 -30.11 12.38 0.35
N THR A 173 -29.48 11.23 0.15
CA THR A 173 -30.20 9.96 0.04
C THR A 173 -30.93 9.66 1.35
N ALA A 174 -32.23 9.33 1.26
CA ALA A 174 -33.07 9.08 2.43
C ALA A 174 -32.59 7.90 3.30
N ASN A 175 -31.98 6.88 2.67
CA ASN A 175 -31.39 5.74 3.36
C ASN A 175 -29.90 5.63 3.01
N ALA A 176 -29.03 5.91 3.96
CA ALA A 176 -27.58 5.80 3.80
C ALA A 176 -27.11 4.40 4.19
N LEU A 177 -26.53 3.68 3.22
CA LEU A 177 -25.98 2.34 3.44
C LEU A 177 -24.49 2.44 3.71
N ILE A 178 -24.07 2.02 4.91
CA ILE A 178 -22.66 1.97 5.31
C ILE A 178 -22.23 0.52 5.43
N TYR A 179 -21.14 0.16 4.76
CA TYR A 179 -20.55 -1.16 4.76
C TYR A 179 -19.27 -1.19 5.60
N GLY A 180 -18.96 -2.38 6.12
CA GLY A 180 -17.76 -2.62 6.91
C GLY A 180 -17.60 -4.11 7.19
N HIS A 181 -16.36 -4.56 7.39
CA HIS A 181 -16.07 -5.96 7.66
C HIS A 181 -16.56 -6.39 9.04
N ASN A 182 -16.97 -7.65 9.14
CA ASN A 182 -17.05 -8.37 10.40
C ASN A 182 -15.75 -9.16 10.57
N THR A 183 -14.86 -8.68 11.44
CA THR A 183 -13.55 -9.28 11.67
C THR A 183 -13.53 -10.14 12.93
N ALA A 184 -12.78 -11.25 12.93
CA ALA A 184 -12.61 -12.11 14.11
C ALA A 184 -11.93 -11.40 15.29
N SER A 185 -11.20 -10.31 15.04
CA SER A 185 -10.61 -9.45 16.07
C SER A 185 -11.66 -8.64 16.86
N GLY A 186 -12.94 -8.67 16.45
CA GLY A 186 -14.00 -7.90 17.07
C GLY A 186 -14.04 -6.42 16.68
N SER A 187 -13.19 -5.96 15.75
CA SER A 187 -13.17 -4.58 15.25
C SER A 187 -14.20 -4.33 14.13
N MET A 188 -14.29 -3.09 13.63
CA MET A 188 -15.18 -2.73 12.51
C MET A 188 -16.64 -3.03 12.88
N PHE A 189 -17.36 -3.85 12.13
CA PHE A 189 -18.77 -4.15 12.36
C PHE A 189 -19.05 -5.45 13.12
N SER A 190 -18.03 -6.10 13.69
CA SER A 190 -18.23 -7.35 14.43
C SER A 190 -19.19 -7.21 15.62
N GLN A 191 -19.21 -6.05 16.28
CA GLN A 191 -20.11 -5.81 17.42
C GLN A 191 -21.57 -5.54 17.02
N LEU A 192 -21.87 -5.35 15.73
CA LEU A 192 -23.26 -5.29 15.27
C LEU A 192 -23.99 -6.62 15.51
N LEU A 193 -23.27 -7.74 15.61
CA LEU A 193 -23.85 -9.03 15.97
C LEU A 193 -24.51 -9.02 17.36
N ASN A 194 -24.07 -8.15 18.28
CA ASN A 194 -24.68 -8.05 19.60
C ASN A 194 -26.15 -7.59 19.53
N TYR A 195 -26.53 -6.84 18.50
CA TYR A 195 -27.93 -6.40 18.30
C TYR A 195 -28.87 -7.54 17.91
N ALA A 196 -28.35 -8.73 17.57
CA ALA A 196 -29.20 -9.91 17.37
C ALA A 196 -29.73 -10.46 18.69
N ASP A 197 -29.04 -10.21 19.81
CA ASP A 197 -29.50 -10.58 21.14
C ASP A 197 -30.53 -9.57 21.65
N LYS A 198 -31.73 -10.04 22.00
CA LYS A 198 -32.80 -9.21 22.55
C LYS A 198 -32.44 -8.60 23.89
N ALA A 199 -31.53 -9.21 24.64
CA ALA A 199 -31.07 -8.69 25.93
C ALA A 199 -30.02 -7.57 25.78
N PHE A 200 -29.40 -7.44 24.62
CA PHE A 200 -28.44 -6.36 24.36
C PHE A 200 -29.18 -5.05 24.18
N THR A 201 -29.12 -4.20 25.21
CA THR A 201 -29.62 -2.82 25.14
C THR A 201 -28.41 -1.90 25.02
N PRO A 202 -28.21 -1.18 23.90
CA PRO A 202 -27.17 -0.17 23.84
C PRO A 202 -27.46 0.90 24.90
N PRO A 203 -26.43 1.46 25.55
CA PRO A 203 -26.62 2.50 26.55
C PRO A 203 -27.34 3.68 25.91
N THR A 204 -28.39 4.16 26.58
CA THR A 204 -29.15 5.34 26.16
C THR A 204 -28.23 6.57 26.14
N LEU A 205 -28.30 7.35 25.07
CA LEU A 205 -27.65 8.66 25.00
C LEU A 205 -28.15 9.54 26.17
N PRO A 206 -27.26 10.26 26.88
CA PRO A 206 -27.67 11.23 27.88
C PRO A 206 -28.42 12.42 27.29
#